data_AF-A0A062VGG8-F1
#
_entry.id   AF-A0A062VGG8-F1
#
_cell.length_a   1.000
_cell.length_b   1.000
_cell.length_c   1.000
_cell.angle_alpha   90.00
_cell.angle_beta   90.00
_cell.angle_gamma   90.00
#
_symmetry.space_group_name_H-M   'P 1'
#
loop_
_entity.id
_entity.type
_entity.pdbx_description
1 polymer ?
#
loop_
_entity_poly.entity_id
_entity_poly.type
_entity_poly.pdbx_seq_one_letter_code
_entity_poly.pdbx_strand_id
1 'polypeptide(L)'
;MRHQIVFEGAMAETLESGGPAVEATLHASATDPGMFWQPDEAFFDLLRDRRVTRSFLAEVVSPEAARKAESAPLKAQKAQLVAALTVRNSSKGDAWTPGWLQVPPTRHVEGAACPPADAWDRIAGLFEADGTKQPADQDLSRKVSAA
;
A
#
# COMPACT_ATOMS: atom_id res chain seq x y z
N MET A 1 -15.16 -33.11 -6.98
CA MET A 1 -15.82 -31.82 -7.31
C MET A 1 -15.70 -30.74 -6.23
N ARG A 2 -15.53 -31.06 -4.93
CA ARG A 2 -15.33 -30.03 -3.88
C ARG A 2 -14.01 -29.25 -3.97
N HIS A 3 -12.90 -29.89 -4.36
CA HIS A 3 -11.59 -29.21 -4.44
C HIS A 3 -11.48 -28.23 -5.61
N GLN A 4 -12.25 -28.43 -6.68
CA GLN A 4 -12.20 -27.57 -7.87
C GLN A 4 -12.89 -26.21 -7.62
N ILE A 5 -13.96 -26.20 -6.81
CA ILE A 5 -14.66 -24.97 -6.41
C ILE A 5 -13.79 -24.11 -5.47
N VAL A 6 -12.98 -24.74 -4.62
CA VAL A 6 -12.09 -24.02 -3.68
C VAL A 6 -10.97 -23.29 -4.44
N PHE A 7 -10.47 -23.86 -5.54
CA PHE A 7 -9.41 -23.23 -6.32
C PHE A 7 -9.93 -22.05 -7.17
N GLU A 8 -11.13 -22.17 -7.76
CA GLU A 8 -11.78 -21.04 -8.44
C GLU A 8 -12.07 -19.88 -7.47
N GLY A 9 -12.57 -20.17 -6.27
CA GLY A 9 -12.81 -19.15 -5.24
C GLY A 9 -11.54 -18.45 -4.79
N ALA A 10 -10.48 -19.22 -4.50
CA ALA A 10 -9.19 -18.65 -4.12
C ALA A 10 -8.58 -17.80 -5.23
N MET A 11 -8.65 -18.24 -6.50
CA MET A 11 -8.18 -17.42 -7.62
C MET A 11 -9.04 -16.17 -7.83
N ALA A 12 -10.37 -16.26 -7.68
CA ALA A 12 -11.27 -15.13 -7.78
C ALA A 12 -11.04 -14.10 -6.66
N GLU A 13 -10.81 -14.53 -5.43
CA GLU A 13 -10.44 -13.66 -4.30
C GLU A 13 -9.06 -13.02 -4.49
N THR A 14 -8.08 -13.73 -5.08
CA THR A 14 -6.80 -13.10 -5.46
C THR A 14 -6.92 -12.15 -6.66
N LEU A 15 -8.01 -12.26 -7.45
CA LEU A 15 -8.34 -11.35 -8.55
C LEU A 15 -9.08 -10.09 -8.06
N GLU A 16 -9.65 -10.11 -6.85
CA GLU A 16 -10.20 -8.92 -6.21
C GLU A 16 -9.05 -7.99 -5.85
N SER A 17 -8.71 -7.11 -6.80
CA SER A 17 -7.71 -6.06 -6.60
C SER A 17 -8.05 -5.25 -5.35
N GLY A 18 -7.14 -5.24 -4.38
CA GLY A 18 -7.32 -4.57 -3.09
C GLY A 18 -8.17 -5.35 -2.09
N GLY A 19 -8.28 -6.68 -2.23
CA GLY A 19 -8.90 -7.56 -1.24
C GLY A 19 -7.98 -7.91 -0.05
N PRO A 20 -8.52 -8.31 1.11
CA PRO A 20 -7.75 -8.65 2.32
C PRO A 20 -6.66 -9.71 2.12
N ALA A 21 -6.92 -10.73 1.30
CA ALA A 21 -5.95 -11.79 1.03
C ALA A 21 -4.75 -11.28 0.22
N VAL A 22 -4.97 -10.33 -0.70
CA VAL A 22 -3.92 -9.70 -1.51
C VAL A 22 -3.03 -8.84 -0.62
N GLU A 23 -3.63 -8.00 0.23
CA GLU A 23 -2.89 -7.15 1.17
C GLU A 23 -2.09 -7.96 2.19
N ALA A 24 -2.68 -9.04 2.73
CA ALA A 24 -1.98 -9.96 3.63
C ALA A 24 -0.78 -10.64 2.95
N THR A 25 -0.94 -11.07 1.70
CA THR A 25 0.13 -11.71 0.92
C THR A 25 1.24 -10.73 0.59
N LEU A 26 0.89 -9.49 0.20
CA LEU A 26 1.86 -8.43 -0.07
C LEU A 26 2.68 -8.12 1.18
N HIS A 27 2.03 -7.96 2.34
CA HIS A 27 2.70 -7.73 3.61
C HIS A 27 3.62 -8.89 4.01
N ALA A 28 3.14 -10.15 3.90
CA ALA A 28 3.92 -11.33 4.27
C ALA A 28 5.10 -11.61 3.32
N SER A 29 5.01 -11.20 2.06
CA SER A 29 6.06 -11.44 1.07
C SER A 29 7.26 -10.49 1.23
N ALA A 30 7.13 -9.44 2.05
CA ALA A 30 8.13 -8.37 2.22
C ALA A 30 8.60 -7.76 0.88
N THR A 31 7.77 -7.87 -0.16
CA THR A 31 8.04 -7.30 -1.47
C THR A 31 7.72 -5.83 -1.44
N ASP A 32 8.66 -4.98 -1.87
CA ASP A 32 8.37 -3.58 -2.09
C ASP A 32 7.71 -3.39 -3.47
N PRO A 33 6.39 -3.12 -3.54
CA PRO A 33 5.71 -2.85 -4.80
C PRO A 33 6.23 -1.57 -5.48
N GLY A 34 6.88 -0.66 -4.74
CA GLY A 34 7.46 0.56 -5.27
C GLY A 34 8.63 0.34 -6.23
N MET A 35 9.34 -0.79 -6.09
CA MET A 35 10.43 -1.16 -6.99
C MET A 35 9.98 -1.33 -8.44
N PHE A 36 8.72 -1.72 -8.67
CA PHE A 36 8.17 -2.00 -10.00
C PHE A 36 7.21 -0.91 -10.50
N TRP A 37 6.98 0.13 -9.69
CA TRP A 37 6.01 1.16 -9.99
C TRP A 37 6.62 2.29 -10.83
N GLN A 38 5.94 2.61 -11.93
CA GLN A 38 6.20 3.82 -12.70
C GLN A 38 4.87 4.42 -13.16
N PRO A 39 4.61 5.71 -12.89
CA PRO A 39 3.40 6.35 -13.37
C PRO A 39 3.47 6.51 -14.89
N ASP A 40 2.49 5.95 -15.60
CA ASP A 40 2.35 6.04 -17.05
C ASP A 40 1.17 6.95 -17.46
N GLU A 41 0.97 7.12 -18.76
CA GLU A 41 -0.14 7.94 -19.28
C GLU A 41 -1.51 7.38 -18.84
N ALA A 42 -1.67 6.05 -18.84
CA ALA A 42 -2.91 5.40 -18.45
C ALA A 42 -3.29 5.71 -16.99
N PHE A 43 -2.31 5.71 -16.07
CA PHE A 43 -2.49 6.14 -14.69
C PHE A 43 -3.05 7.57 -14.61
N PHE A 44 -2.45 8.51 -15.34
CA PHE A 44 -2.93 9.89 -15.33
C PHE A 44 -4.31 10.04 -15.97
N ASP A 45 -4.66 9.23 -16.97
CA ASP A 45 -5.99 9.25 -17.60
C ASP A 45 -7.11 8.71 -16.70
N LEU A 46 -6.79 7.72 -15.88
CA LEU A 46 -7.70 7.15 -14.88
C LEU A 46 -7.87 8.07 -13.65
N LEU A 47 -6.94 8.99 -13.41
CA LEU A 47 -7.02 9.94 -12.28
C LEU A 47 -8.13 10.99 -12.48
N ARG A 48 -9.36 10.70 -12.08
CA ARG A 48 -10.51 11.60 -12.28
C ARG A 48 -10.78 12.54 -11.10
N ASP A 49 -10.32 12.19 -9.91
CA ASP A 49 -10.56 12.99 -8.70
C ASP A 49 -9.50 14.11 -8.54
N ARG A 50 -10.00 15.36 -8.48
CA ARG A 50 -9.20 16.56 -8.22
C ARG A 50 -8.62 16.57 -6.81
N ARG A 51 -9.30 15.96 -5.82
CA ARG A 51 -8.84 15.89 -4.43
C ARG A 51 -7.59 15.01 -4.33
N VAL A 52 -7.61 13.85 -4.99
CA VAL A 52 -6.46 12.93 -5.06
C VAL A 52 -5.30 13.58 -5.80
N THR A 53 -5.55 14.18 -6.96
CA THR A 53 -4.51 14.89 -7.73
C THR A 53 -3.85 16.01 -6.92
N ARG A 54 -4.65 16.72 -6.10
CA ARG A 54 -4.14 17.77 -5.20
C ARG A 54 -3.33 17.20 -4.04
N SER A 55 -3.74 16.07 -3.46
CA SER A 55 -2.95 15.34 -2.46
C SER A 55 -1.57 14.99 -3.01
N PHE A 56 -1.52 14.43 -4.23
CA PHE A 56 -0.26 14.12 -4.90
C PHE A 56 0.61 15.35 -5.15
N LEU A 57 0.03 16.49 -5.54
CA LEU A 57 0.78 17.73 -5.67
C LEU A 57 1.35 18.22 -4.33
N ALA A 58 0.62 18.01 -3.22
CA ALA A 58 1.09 18.36 -1.89
C ALA A 58 2.31 17.53 -1.48
N GLU A 59 2.30 16.25 -1.83
CA GLU A 59 3.33 15.27 -1.52
C GLU A 59 4.57 15.40 -2.43
N VAL A 60 4.36 15.51 -3.74
CA VAL A 60 5.42 15.47 -4.75
C VAL A 60 6.07 16.85 -4.95
N VAL A 61 5.31 17.93 -4.83
CA VAL A 61 5.78 19.30 -5.09
C VAL A 61 5.89 20.08 -3.79
N SER A 62 4.75 20.44 -3.20
CA SER A 62 4.65 21.11 -1.90
C SER A 62 3.18 21.37 -1.53
N PRO A 63 2.86 21.52 -0.24
CA PRO A 63 1.53 21.94 0.20
C PRO A 63 1.07 23.29 -0.40
N GLU A 64 2.01 24.20 -0.64
CA GLU A 64 1.70 25.50 -1.28
C GLU A 64 1.31 25.35 -2.74
N ALA A 65 1.97 24.45 -3.48
CA ALA A 65 1.62 24.15 -4.87
C ALA A 65 0.21 23.55 -4.95
N ALA A 66 -0.14 22.66 -4.03
CA ALA A 66 -1.49 22.09 -3.91
C ALA A 66 -2.56 23.17 -3.65
N ARG A 67 -2.28 24.15 -2.78
CA ARG A 67 -3.18 25.30 -2.54
C ARG A 67 -3.34 26.17 -3.79
N LYS A 68 -2.26 26.50 -4.48
CA LYS A 68 -2.32 27.27 -5.74
C LYS A 68 -3.09 26.54 -6.84
N ALA A 69 -2.99 25.21 -6.87
CA ALA A 69 -3.69 24.35 -7.81
C ALA A 69 -5.20 24.25 -7.54
N GLU A 70 -5.71 24.76 -6.42
CA GLU A 70 -7.12 24.62 -6.03
C GLU A 70 -8.11 25.16 -7.06
N SER A 71 -7.85 26.36 -7.58
CA SER A 71 -8.66 27.02 -8.61
C SER A 71 -8.34 26.53 -10.02
N ALA A 72 -7.23 25.84 -10.22
CA ALA A 72 -6.80 25.37 -11.53
C ALA A 72 -7.64 24.17 -12.02
N PRO A 73 -7.91 24.06 -13.34
CA PRO A 73 -8.61 22.90 -13.90
C PRO A 73 -7.81 21.61 -13.72
N LEU A 74 -8.49 20.47 -13.59
CA LEU A 74 -7.85 19.15 -13.37
C LEU A 74 -6.73 18.85 -14.37
N LYS A 75 -6.93 19.19 -15.66
CA LYS A 75 -5.92 19.00 -16.71
C LYS A 75 -4.61 19.73 -16.39
N ALA A 76 -4.70 20.96 -15.88
CA ALA A 76 -3.52 21.74 -15.49
C ALA A 76 -2.84 21.13 -14.26
N GLN A 77 -3.62 20.65 -13.28
CA GLN A 77 -3.10 19.95 -12.10
C GLN A 77 -2.33 18.68 -12.49
N LYS A 78 -2.89 17.87 -13.41
CA LYS A 78 -2.22 16.67 -13.94
C LYS A 78 -0.93 17.02 -14.68
N ALA A 79 -0.95 18.04 -15.53
CA ALA A 79 0.24 18.47 -16.26
C ALA A 79 1.37 18.88 -15.30
N GLN A 80 1.05 19.61 -14.24
CA GLN A 80 2.00 19.97 -13.19
C GLN A 80 2.55 18.73 -12.47
N LEU A 81 1.69 17.77 -12.14
CA LEU A 81 2.08 16.53 -11.48
C LEU A 81 3.01 15.68 -12.37
N VAL A 82 2.69 15.52 -13.65
CA VAL A 82 3.52 14.80 -14.64
C VAL A 82 4.91 15.43 -14.74
N ALA A 83 4.96 16.76 -14.86
CA ALA A 83 6.23 17.49 -14.92
C ALA A 83 7.07 17.27 -13.66
N ALA A 84 6.45 17.34 -12.48
CA ALA A 84 7.13 17.11 -11.21
C ALA A 84 7.66 15.67 -11.06
N LEU A 85 6.84 14.68 -11.41
CA LEU A 85 7.22 13.26 -11.34
C LEU A 85 8.31 12.89 -12.34
N THR A 86 8.32 13.50 -13.54
CA THR A 86 9.39 13.30 -14.53
C THR A 86 10.74 13.75 -13.99
N VAL A 87 10.79 14.91 -13.32
CA VAL A 87 12.02 15.42 -12.67
C VAL A 87 12.42 14.56 -11.49
N ARG A 88 11.46 14.14 -10.65
CA ARG A 88 11.73 13.30 -9.48
C ARG A 88 12.26 11.92 -9.87
N ASN A 89 11.62 11.23 -10.81
CA ASN A 89 11.98 9.86 -11.22
C ASN A 89 13.24 9.80 -12.11
N SER A 90 13.68 10.93 -12.68
CA SER A 90 14.98 11.02 -13.37
C SER A 90 16.14 11.31 -12.43
N SER A 91 15.85 11.74 -11.20
CA SER A 91 16.82 11.84 -10.12
C SER A 91 17.11 10.43 -9.58
N LYS A 92 18.33 10.11 -9.12
CA LYS A 92 18.69 8.83 -8.48
C LYS A 92 18.01 8.60 -7.09
N GLY A 93 16.82 9.15 -6.88
CA GLY A 93 16.04 8.99 -5.66
C GLY A 93 15.02 7.85 -5.78
N ASP A 94 14.29 7.63 -4.69
CA ASP A 94 13.18 6.68 -4.64
C ASP A 94 12.08 7.07 -5.64
N ALA A 95 11.66 6.09 -6.44
CA ALA A 95 10.54 6.22 -7.35
C ALA A 95 9.28 6.57 -6.53
N TRP A 96 8.56 7.62 -6.93
CA TRP A 96 7.35 8.00 -6.21
C TRP A 96 6.27 6.95 -6.39
N THR A 97 5.69 6.49 -5.28
CA THR A 97 4.54 5.57 -5.26
C THR A 97 3.32 6.25 -4.64
N PRO A 98 2.11 6.03 -5.19
CA PRO A 98 0.91 6.45 -4.51
C PRO A 98 0.73 5.63 -3.23
N GLY A 99 0.27 6.28 -2.17
CA GLY A 99 -0.02 5.68 -0.86
C GLY A 99 -0.79 4.34 -0.86
N TRP A 100 -1.73 4.10 -1.77
CA TRP A 100 -2.44 2.81 -1.84
C TRP A 100 -1.61 1.67 -2.43
N LEU A 101 -0.42 1.96 -2.96
CA LEU A 101 0.60 0.97 -3.35
C LEU A 101 1.70 0.84 -2.30
N GLN A 102 1.60 1.48 -1.13
CA GLN A 102 2.59 1.33 -0.07
C GLN A 102 2.21 0.17 0.86
N VAL A 103 3.17 -0.29 1.67
CA VAL A 103 2.94 -1.28 2.73
C VAL A 103 3.32 -0.64 4.07
N PRO A 104 2.36 -0.33 4.97
CA PRO A 104 0.91 -0.49 4.80
C PRO A 104 0.30 0.53 3.81
N PRO A 105 -0.82 0.19 3.14
CA PRO A 105 -1.47 1.09 2.19
C PRO A 105 -2.15 2.26 2.89
N THR A 106 -2.10 3.43 2.27
CA THR A 106 -2.68 4.67 2.79
C THR A 106 -3.64 5.33 1.80
N ARG A 107 -4.68 5.96 2.33
CA ARG A 107 -5.65 6.76 1.56
C ARG A 107 -5.17 8.20 1.39
N HIS A 108 -5.45 8.78 0.22
CA HIS A 108 -5.12 10.19 -0.06
C HIS A 108 -6.24 11.17 0.28
N VAL A 109 -7.47 10.68 0.34
CA VAL A 109 -8.66 11.51 0.60
C VAL A 109 -9.45 10.84 1.69
N GLU A 110 -9.70 11.57 2.77
CA GLU A 110 -10.50 11.06 3.88
C GLU A 110 -11.94 10.77 3.44
N GLY A 111 -12.48 9.61 3.82
CA GLY A 111 -13.85 9.19 3.48
C GLY A 111 -14.12 8.79 2.02
N ALA A 112 -13.13 8.81 1.11
CA ALA A 112 -13.27 8.24 -0.24
C ALA A 112 -13.09 6.71 -0.22
N ALA A 113 -13.72 5.91 -1.08
CA ALA A 113 -13.42 4.47 -1.10
C ALA A 113 -11.96 4.22 -1.52
N CYS A 114 -11.24 3.38 -0.78
CA CYS A 114 -9.86 3.00 -1.10
C CYS A 114 -9.69 1.51 -0.76
N PRO A 115 -10.02 0.60 -1.69
CA PRO A 115 -10.08 -0.84 -1.39
C PRO A 115 -8.84 -1.39 -0.69
N PRO A 116 -7.59 -1.07 -1.11
CA PRO A 116 -6.39 -1.53 -0.41
C PRO A 116 -6.30 -1.07 1.05
N ALA A 117 -6.58 0.22 1.31
CA ALA A 117 -6.55 0.76 2.68
C ALA A 117 -7.71 0.19 3.53
N ASP A 118 -8.90 0.10 2.94
CA ASP A 118 -10.08 -0.42 3.62
C ASP A 118 -9.95 -1.94 3.91
N ALA A 119 -9.20 -2.68 3.09
CA ALA A 119 -8.85 -4.07 3.31
C ALA A 119 -7.76 -4.21 4.39
N TRP A 120 -6.74 -3.35 4.35
CA TRP A 120 -5.71 -3.29 5.38
C TRP A 120 -6.30 -3.04 6.77
N ASP A 121 -7.22 -2.10 6.92
CA ASP A 121 -7.91 -1.80 8.19
C ASP A 121 -8.58 -3.05 8.81
N ARG A 122 -9.00 -4.01 7.99
CA ARG A 122 -9.63 -5.27 8.46
C ARG A 122 -8.61 -6.31 8.92
N ILE A 123 -7.40 -6.30 8.37
CA ILE A 123 -6.38 -7.34 8.60
C ILE A 123 -5.18 -6.87 9.42
N ALA A 124 -4.99 -5.57 9.61
CA ALA A 124 -3.82 -5.00 10.27
C ALA A 124 -3.58 -5.64 11.66
N GLY A 125 -4.66 -5.87 12.42
CA GLY A 125 -4.59 -6.51 13.74
C GLY A 125 -4.09 -7.96 13.74
N LEU A 126 -4.06 -8.64 12.58
CA LEU A 126 -3.45 -9.98 12.45
C LEU A 126 -1.92 -9.92 12.47
N PHE A 127 -1.33 -8.77 12.14
CA PHE A 127 0.12 -8.58 12.05
C PHE A 127 0.71 -7.85 13.27
N GLU A 128 -0.12 -7.29 14.15
CA GLU A 128 0.32 -6.63 15.38
C GLU A 128 0.61 -7.62 16.54
N ALA A 129 0.42 -8.93 16.33
CA ALA A 129 0.65 -9.97 17.33
C ALA A 129 1.91 -10.78 17.06
N ASP A 130 3.07 -10.25 17.49
CA ASP A 130 4.17 -11.07 18.02
C ASP A 130 5.01 -10.31 19.07
N GLY A 131 4.31 -9.77 20.07
CA GLY A 131 4.88 -9.29 21.34
C GLY A 131 4.69 -10.28 22.50
N THR A 132 4.33 -11.53 22.22
CA THR A 132 4.05 -12.54 23.25
C THR A 132 5.36 -13.13 23.78
N LYS A 133 5.87 -12.48 24.82
CA LYS A 133 6.78 -13.00 25.86
C LYS A 133 6.86 -14.53 25.84
N GLN A 134 7.98 -15.07 25.38
CA GLN A 134 8.31 -16.49 25.51
C GLN A 134 8.22 -16.87 27.00
N PRO A 135 7.30 -17.78 27.41
CA PRO A 135 7.39 -18.32 28.75
C PRO A 135 8.67 -19.16 28.75
N ALA A 136 9.62 -18.78 29.60
CA ALA A 136 10.85 -19.53 29.81
C ALA A 136 10.46 -20.97 30.15
N ASP A 137 10.75 -21.84 29.19
CA ASP A 137 10.57 -23.27 29.33
C ASP A 137 11.38 -23.76 30.53
N GLN A 138 10.74 -24.61 31.30
CA GLN A 138 11.25 -25.20 32.52
C GLN A 138 12.43 -26.08 32.15
N ASP A 139 13.65 -25.63 32.45
CA ASP A 139 14.80 -26.50 32.40
C ASP A 139 14.69 -27.54 33.51
N LEU A 140 14.15 -28.69 33.11
CA LEU A 140 14.29 -30.00 33.72
C LEU A 140 15.78 -30.40 33.76
N SER A 141 16.59 -29.64 34.53
CA SER A 141 17.94 -30.02 34.88
C SER A 141 17.93 -31.02 36.04
N ARG A 142 17.75 -32.28 35.65
CA ARG A 142 18.67 -33.38 36.02
C ARG A 142 18.87 -33.62 37.53
N LYS A 143 17.87 -34.24 38.17
CA LYS A 143 18.15 -35.26 39.18
C LYS A 143 18.77 -36.49 38.52
N VAL A 144 20.08 -36.48 38.24
CA VAL A 144 20.91 -37.70 38.20
C VAL A 144 22.37 -37.32 38.47
N SER A 145 22.78 -37.39 39.73
CA SER A 145 23.99 -38.11 40.13
C SER A 145 23.98 -38.29 41.64
N ALA A 146 23.81 -39.55 42.06
CA ALA A 146 24.09 -40.02 43.41
C ALA A 146 25.36 -40.88 43.32
N ALA A 147 26.36 -40.57 44.14
CA ALA A 147 27.35 -41.49 44.73
C ALA A 147 28.32 -40.67 45.59
#